data_AF-A0A9K3DRK2-F1
#
_entry.id   AF-A0A9K3DRK2-F1
#
_cell.length_a   1.000
_cell.length_b   1.000
_cell.length_c   1.000
_cell.angle_alpha   90.00
_cell.angle_beta   90.00
_cell.angle_gamma   90.00
#
_symmetry.space_group_name_H-M   'P 1'
#
loop_
_entity.id
_entity.type
_entity.pdbx_description
1 polymer ?
#
loop_
_entity_poly.entity_id
_entity_poly.type
_entity_poly.pdbx_seq_one_letter_code
_entity_poly.pdbx_strand_id
1 'polypeptide(L)'
;MSAYKAYKACVPITWSPNLYITLVRGIPGTRRLHRRTLEALRLGKCNRTVMRWNTPTVRGMLQQVKRLVVIETEEMFKARKEKEAKHRAIRPPLVVSHLIPPANESSQQAA
;
A
#
# COMPACT_ATOMS: atom_id res chain seq x y z
N MET A 1 -4.90 -5.35 11.70
CA MET A 1 -5.61 -5.78 10.46
C MET A 1 -4.60 -6.28 9.44
N SER A 2 -4.87 -7.38 8.73
CA SER A 2 -3.97 -7.86 7.65
C SER A 2 -3.87 -6.79 6.54
N ALA A 3 -2.66 -6.50 6.06
CA ALA A 3 -2.42 -5.57 4.95
C ALA A 3 -3.30 -5.92 3.72
N TYR A 4 -3.61 -7.21 3.51
CA TYR A 4 -4.54 -7.69 2.49
C TYR A 4 -5.96 -7.07 2.59
N LYS A 5 -6.48 -6.88 3.81
CA LYS A 5 -7.78 -6.21 4.00
C LYS A 5 -7.69 -4.70 3.76
N ALA A 6 -6.55 -4.08 4.10
CA ALA A 6 -6.33 -2.65 3.86
C ALA A 6 -6.31 -2.30 2.36
N TYR A 7 -5.80 -3.19 1.51
CA TYR A 7 -5.80 -3.02 0.05
C TYR A 7 -7.19 -3.16 -0.60
N LYS A 8 -8.10 -3.96 -0.01
CA LYS A 8 -9.42 -4.25 -0.58
C LYS A 8 -10.53 -3.22 -0.28
N ALA A 9 -10.32 -2.31 0.67
CA ALA A 9 -11.43 -1.62 1.32
C ALA A 9 -11.68 -0.17 0.88
N CYS A 10 -10.97 0.37 -0.12
CA CYS A 10 -11.11 1.79 -0.48
C CYS A 10 -12.03 2.06 -1.68
N VAL A 11 -12.26 1.07 -2.54
CA VAL A 11 -13.03 1.23 -3.80
C VAL A 11 -13.85 -0.04 -4.01
N PRO A 12 -15.08 0.03 -4.56
CA PRO A 12 -15.84 -1.16 -4.93
C PRO A 12 -15.04 -2.07 -5.88
N ILE A 13 -15.24 -3.39 -5.74
CA ILE A 13 -14.62 -4.38 -6.63
C ILE A 13 -15.43 -4.41 -7.93
N THR A 14 -14.96 -3.69 -8.93
CA THR A 14 -15.54 -3.61 -10.27
C THR A 14 -14.76 -4.48 -11.26
N TRP A 15 -15.41 -4.88 -12.36
CA TRP A 15 -14.70 -5.56 -13.44
C TRP A 15 -13.76 -4.56 -14.14
N SER A 16 -12.52 -4.98 -14.38
CA SER A 16 -11.52 -4.17 -15.07
C SER A 16 -10.76 -4.99 -16.11
N PRO A 17 -10.35 -4.37 -17.24
CA PRO A 17 -9.57 -5.05 -18.27
C PRO A 17 -8.14 -5.32 -17.82
N ASN A 18 -7.62 -4.57 -16.87
CA ASN A 18 -6.25 -4.66 -16.36
C ASN A 18 -6.23 -5.11 -14.90
N LEU A 19 -5.41 -6.09 -14.59
CA LEU A 19 -5.13 -6.56 -13.23
C LEU A 19 -3.73 -6.14 -12.81
N TYR A 20 -3.62 -5.54 -11.63
CA TYR A 20 -2.36 -5.20 -11.00
C TYR A 20 -2.05 -6.25 -9.95
N ILE A 21 -0.94 -6.95 -10.17
CA ILE A 21 -0.61 -8.17 -9.43
C ILE A 21 0.67 -7.91 -8.65
N THR A 22 0.62 -8.06 -7.33
CA THR A 22 1.78 -7.84 -6.46
C THR A 22 2.16 -9.11 -5.72
N LEU A 23 3.42 -9.53 -5.82
CA LEU A 23 3.94 -10.63 -5.01
C LEU A 23 4.23 -10.14 -3.59
N VAL A 24 3.44 -10.60 -2.60
CA VAL A 24 3.56 -10.11 -1.22
C VAL A 24 4.36 -11.08 -0.34
N ARG A 25 4.39 -12.37 -0.68
CA ARG A 25 5.17 -13.38 0.05
C ARG A 25 6.39 -13.87 -0.74
N GLY A 26 7.41 -14.28 -0.01
CA GLY A 26 8.63 -14.86 -0.56
C GLY A 26 8.41 -16.17 -1.33
N ILE A 27 9.29 -16.39 -2.30
CA ILE A 27 9.35 -17.59 -3.16
C ILE A 27 10.06 -18.80 -2.49
N PRO A 28 11.05 -18.64 -1.57
CA PRO A 28 11.70 -19.78 -0.93
C PRO A 28 10.69 -20.72 -0.25
N GLY A 29 10.90 -22.03 -0.39
CA GLY A 29 10.00 -23.05 0.17
C GLY A 29 8.67 -23.25 -0.56
N THR A 30 8.41 -22.53 -1.66
CA THR A 30 7.20 -22.76 -2.48
C THR A 30 7.36 -23.91 -3.47
N ARG A 31 6.24 -24.54 -3.84
CA ARG A 31 6.19 -25.64 -4.82
C ARG A 31 6.80 -25.21 -6.15
N ARG A 32 7.54 -26.10 -6.83
CA ARG A 32 8.17 -25.85 -8.14
C ARG A 32 7.18 -25.30 -9.18
N LEU A 33 5.95 -25.81 -9.17
CA LEU A 33 4.91 -25.37 -10.08
C LEU A 33 4.53 -23.90 -9.85
N HIS A 34 4.40 -23.46 -8.58
CA HIS A 34 4.10 -22.04 -8.26
C HIS A 34 5.25 -21.13 -8.68
N ARG A 35 6.51 -21.56 -8.52
CA ARG A 35 7.68 -20.81 -8.98
C ARG A 35 7.64 -20.54 -10.48
N ARG A 36 7.36 -21.58 -11.28
CA ARG A 36 7.18 -21.47 -12.74
C ARG A 36 6.03 -20.51 -13.11
N THR A 37 4.90 -20.61 -12.41
CA THR A 37 3.76 -19.69 -12.64
C THR A 37 4.14 -18.24 -12.33
N LEU A 38 4.86 -17.99 -11.24
CA LEU A 38 5.34 -16.64 -10.88
C LEU A 38 6.40 -16.12 -11.87
N GLU A 39 7.32 -16.97 -12.33
CA GLU A 39 8.30 -16.65 -13.37
C GLU A 39 7.60 -16.24 -14.68
N ALA A 40 6.58 -17.00 -15.11
CA ALA A 40 5.77 -16.67 -16.30
C ALA A 40 5.02 -15.33 -16.14
N LEU A 41 4.53 -15.04 -14.94
CA LEU A 41 3.92 -13.74 -14.61
C LEU A 41 4.96 -12.61 -14.50
N ARG A 42 6.27 -12.91 -14.50
CA ARG A 42 7.40 -11.99 -14.27
C ARG A 42 7.48 -11.42 -12.85
N LEU A 43 7.08 -12.22 -11.87
CA LEU A 43 7.14 -11.90 -10.44
C LEU A 43 8.32 -12.64 -9.77
N GLY A 44 9.53 -12.13 -9.97
CA GLY A 44 10.76 -12.75 -9.43
C GLY A 44 11.21 -12.24 -8.05
N LYS A 45 10.79 -11.03 -7.64
CA LYS A 45 11.14 -10.42 -6.34
C LYS A 45 9.88 -10.00 -5.58
N CYS A 46 9.93 -10.10 -4.26
CA CYS A 46 8.86 -9.63 -3.38
C CYS A 46 8.58 -8.14 -3.58
N ASN A 47 7.33 -7.75 -3.32
CA ASN A 47 6.80 -6.39 -3.48
C ASN A 47 6.92 -5.82 -4.90
N ARG A 48 7.20 -6.67 -5.90
CA ARG A 48 7.11 -6.29 -7.31
C ARG A 48 5.66 -6.35 -7.75
N THR A 49 5.19 -5.27 -8.36
CA THR A 49 3.87 -5.20 -9.00
C THR A 49 4.03 -5.28 -10.52
N VAL A 50 3.21 -6.10 -11.18
CA VAL A 50 3.18 -6.24 -12.64
C VAL A 50 1.74 -6.11 -13.13
N MET A 51 1.53 -5.36 -14.21
CA MET A 51 0.24 -5.25 -14.89
C MET A 51 0.07 -6.40 -15.89
N ARG A 52 -1.11 -7.01 -15.91
CA ARG A 52 -1.52 -8.01 -16.90
C ARG A 52 -2.98 -7.79 -17.32
N TRP A 53 -3.29 -8.14 -18.56
CA TRP A 53 -4.67 -8.17 -19.03
C TRP A 53 -5.50 -9.25 -18.31
N ASN A 54 -6.76 -8.92 -18.05
CA ASN A 54 -7.73 -9.78 -17.41
C ASN A 54 -8.25 -10.84 -18.38
N THR A 55 -7.42 -11.83 -18.69
CA THR A 55 -7.76 -12.99 -19.51
C THR A 55 -8.07 -14.21 -18.63
N PRO A 56 -8.91 -15.15 -19.09
CA PRO A 56 -9.18 -16.38 -18.33
C PRO A 56 -7.90 -17.18 -18.01
N THR A 57 -6.92 -17.18 -18.92
CA THR A 57 -5.60 -17.80 -18.71
C THR A 57 -4.86 -17.18 -17.52
N VAL A 58 -4.76 -15.85 -17.47
CA VAL A 58 -4.11 -15.15 -16.35
C VAL A 58 -4.87 -15.39 -15.05
N ARG A 59 -6.21 -15.42 -15.09
CA ARG A 59 -7.03 -15.73 -13.91
C ARG A 59 -6.76 -17.15 -13.38
N GLY A 60 -6.60 -18.13 -14.26
CA GLY A 60 -6.22 -19.51 -13.88
C GLY A 60 -4.86 -19.56 -13.19
N MET A 61 -3.86 -18.89 -13.76
CA MET A 61 -2.52 -18.76 -13.15
C MET A 61 -2.60 -18.11 -11.76
N LEU A 62 -3.38 -17.03 -11.63
CA LEU A 62 -3.54 -16.30 -10.37
C LEU A 62 -4.24 -17.14 -9.30
N GLN A 63 -5.26 -17.92 -9.68
CA GLN A 63 -5.95 -18.81 -8.75
C GLN A 63 -5.00 -19.83 -8.12
N GLN A 64 -4.04 -20.31 -8.92
CA GLN A 64 -3.02 -21.24 -8.47
C GLN A 64 -2.07 -20.62 -7.43
N VAL A 65 -1.67 -19.35 -7.60
CA VAL A 65 -0.73 -18.65 -6.72
C VAL A 65 -1.39 -17.69 -5.73
N LYS A 66 -2.72 -17.79 -5.52
CA LYS A 66 -3.55 -16.86 -4.74
C LYS A 66 -3.10 -16.59 -3.30
N ARG A 67 -2.32 -17.49 -2.70
CA ARG A 67 -1.79 -17.35 -1.34
C ARG A 67 -0.53 -16.46 -1.27
N LEU A 68 0.18 -16.30 -2.38
CA LEU A 68 1.44 -15.56 -2.45
C LEU A 68 1.26 -14.12 -2.92
N VAL A 69 0.15 -13.87 -3.61
CA VAL A 69 -0.06 -12.69 -4.44
C VAL A 69 -1.31 -11.94 -3.96
N VAL A 70 -1.25 -10.62 -4.08
CA VAL A 70 -2.40 -9.73 -3.93
C VAL A 70 -2.74 -9.17 -5.30
N ILE A 71 -4.05 -9.10 -5.60
CA ILE A 71 -4.57 -8.65 -6.88
C ILE A 71 -5.41 -7.40 -6.61
N GLU A 72 -5.14 -6.36 -7.39
CA GLU A 72 -5.88 -5.11 -7.43
C GLU A 72 -6.52 -4.95 -8.80
N THR A 73 -7.73 -4.39 -8.81
CA THR A 73 -8.32 -3.84 -10.04
C THR A 73 -7.62 -2.53 -10.38
N GLU A 74 -7.80 -2.06 -11.61
CA GLU A 74 -7.21 -0.80 -12.05
C GLU A 74 -7.63 0.40 -11.17
N GLU A 75 -8.91 0.49 -10.81
CA GLU A 75 -9.43 1.57 -9.97
C GLU A 75 -8.84 1.53 -8.56
N MET A 76 -8.75 0.34 -7.97
CA MET A 76 -8.13 0.17 -6.64
C MET A 76 -6.66 0.57 -6.64
N PHE A 77 -5.90 0.21 -7.68
CA PHE A 77 -4.50 0.57 -7.82
C PHE A 77 -4.32 2.09 -7.90
N LYS A 78 -5.13 2.76 -8.74
CA LYS A 78 -5.12 4.23 -8.88
C LYS A 78 -5.47 4.93 -7.57
N ALA A 79 -6.54 4.52 -6.90
CA ALA A 79 -6.97 5.11 -5.63
C ALA A 79 -5.91 4.96 -4.53
N ARG A 80 -5.24 3.80 -4.46
CA ARG A 80 -4.12 3.61 -3.54
C ARG A 80 -2.95 4.53 -3.86
N LYS A 81 -2.58 4.68 -5.14
CA LYS A 81 -1.50 5.58 -5.56
C LYS A 81 -1.82 7.04 -5.27
N GLU A 82 -3.06 7.46 -5.47
CA GLU A 82 -3.52 8.79 -5.11
C GLU A 82 -3.46 9.00 -3.59
N LYS A 83 -3.88 8.03 -2.79
CA LYS A 83 -3.77 8.08 -1.32
C LYS A 83 -2.31 8.16 -0.86
N GLU A 84 -1.41 7.38 -1.46
CA GLU A 84 0.04 7.44 -1.20
C GLU A 84 0.58 8.84 -1.53
N ALA A 85 0.17 9.43 -2.65
CA ALA A 85 0.56 10.78 -3.04
C ALA A 85 0.04 11.85 -2.06
N LYS A 86 -1.25 11.80 -1.69
CA LYS A 86 -1.86 12.69 -0.70
C LYS A 86 -1.17 12.59 0.67
N HIS A 87 -0.83 11.37 1.09
CA HIS A 87 -0.13 11.15 2.35
C HIS A 87 1.30 11.72 2.35
N ARG A 88 1.99 11.65 1.20
CA ARG A 88 3.35 12.19 1.00
C ARG A 88 3.38 13.67 0.69
N ALA A 89 2.25 14.27 0.32
CA ALA A 89 2.16 15.69 0.04
C ALA A 89 2.58 16.52 1.26
N ILE A 90 3.20 17.66 1.00
CA ILE A 90 3.66 18.58 2.04
C ILE A 90 2.45 19.06 2.85
N ARG A 91 2.52 18.91 4.17
CA ARG A 91 1.51 19.44 5.09
C ARG A 91 1.86 20.89 5.41
N PRO A 92 0.85 21.75 5.66
CA PRO A 92 1.13 23.11 6.12
C PRO A 92 1.97 23.05 7.41
N PRO A 93 2.87 24.02 7.61
CA PRO A 93 3.70 24.07 8.80
C PRO A 93 2.82 24.25 10.04
N LEU A 94 3.23 23.61 11.14
CA LEU A 94 2.57 23.79 12.43
C LEU A 94 3.20 25.02 13.11
N VAL A 95 2.42 26.09 13.24
CA VAL A 95 2.85 27.31 13.93
C VAL A 95 2.52 27.17 15.41
N VAL A 96 3.54 27.10 16.27
CA VAL A 96 3.38 27.07 17.74
C VAL A 96 3.78 28.42 18.31
N SER A 97 2.80 29.21 18.74
CA SER A 97 3.01 30.44 19.50
C SER A 97 2.98 30.12 21.00
N HIS A 98 4.13 30.14 21.66
CA HIS A 98 4.20 30.02 23.12
C HIS A 98 4.08 31.41 23.75
N LEU A 99 3.25 31.53 24.80
CA LEU A 99 3.21 32.73 25.61
C LEU A 99 4.49 32.79 26.46
N ILE A 100 5.17 33.93 26.43
CA ILE A 100 6.32 34.18 27.32
C ILE A 100 5.76 34.15 28.75
N PRO A 101 6.30 33.31 29.66
CA PRO A 101 5.88 33.35 31.06
C PRO A 101 6.18 34.75 31.63
N PRO A 102 5.26 35.35 32.40
CA PRO A 102 5.51 36.66 32.98
C PRO A 102 6.79 36.60 33.82
N ALA A 103 7.69 37.56 33.62
CA ALA A 103 8.87 37.71 34.46
C ALA A 103 8.41 37.79 35.92
N ASN A 104 8.95 36.94 36.79
CA ASN A 104 8.70 37.04 38.23
C ASN A 104 9.05 38.46 38.68
N GLU A 105 8.04 39.28 38.99
CA GLU A 105 8.20 40.49 39.77
C GLU A 105 8.46 40.09 41.22
N SER A 106 9.66 39.56 41.48
CA SER A 106 10.23 39.50 42.83
C SER A 106 10.75 40.89 43.17
N SER A 107 9.84 41.80 43.51
CA SER A 107 10.12 43.16 43.96
C SER A 107 9.50 43.37 45.34
N GLN A 108 10.28 43.04 46.37
CA GLN A 108 10.41 43.76 47.64
C GLN A 108 9.13 44.45 48.18
N GLN A 109 8.47 43.82 49.15
CA GLN A 109 7.76 44.55 50.20
C GLN A 109 8.57 44.43 51.49
N ALA A 110 9.41 45.44 51.71
CA ALA A 110 9.95 45.79 53.02
C ALA A 110 9.34 47.14 53.40
N ALA A 111 8.46 47.15 54.40
CA ALA A 111 8.09 48.29 55.25
C ALA A 111 7.30 47.75 56.45
#